data_AF-D3D4K3-F1
#
_entry.id   AF-D3D4K3-F1
#
_cell.length_a   1.000
_cell.length_b   1.000
_cell.length_c   1.000
_cell.angle_alpha   90.00
_cell.angle_beta   90.00
_cell.angle_gamma   90.00
#
_symmetry.space_group_name_H-M   'P 1'
#
loop_
_entity.id
_entity.type
_entity.pdbx_description
1 polymer ?
#
loop_
_entity_poly.entity_id
_entity_poly.type
_entity_poly.pdbx_seq_one_letter_code
_entity_poly.pdbx_strand_id
1 'polypeptide(L)'
;MDPSDPSNPSDAWSSHCGAPPSLQALGAFLNSVDERTFGVYQPREELADPEALSRWLAARGLAPEGAPTGETELADALRLRAALRGAAAANQRTPQPPPRDAVLGDVADRLALRVRVSPDGVDLEPAGGGEVAQALARLAAAAVLATANGTWQRVKMCAAPDCRVVFYDGSKPRTGRWCATAVC
;
A
#
# COMPACT_ATOMS: atom_id res chain seq x y z
N MET A 1 6.58 19.45 -15.95
CA MET A 1 6.25 18.98 -14.59
C MET A 1 7.54 18.53 -13.97
N ASP A 2 7.94 19.17 -12.88
CA ASP A 2 9.15 18.83 -12.15
C ASP A 2 8.92 17.46 -11.48
N PRO A 3 9.71 16.41 -11.78
CA PRO A 3 9.61 15.09 -11.15
C PRO A 3 9.94 15.09 -9.64
N SER A 4 10.19 16.27 -9.07
CA SER A 4 10.50 16.54 -7.67
C SER A 4 9.31 17.11 -6.87
N ASP A 5 8.13 17.30 -7.46
CA ASP A 5 6.94 17.78 -6.73
C ASP A 5 6.38 16.66 -5.82
N PRO A 6 6.57 16.72 -4.48
CA PRO A 6 6.22 15.64 -3.55
C PRO A 6 4.80 15.80 -2.98
N SER A 7 3.93 16.55 -3.67
CA SER A 7 2.63 16.95 -3.14
C SER A 7 1.73 15.77 -2.80
N ASN A 8 1.80 14.65 -3.54
CA ASN A 8 1.03 13.44 -3.23
C ASN A 8 1.92 12.17 -3.11
N PRO A 9 2.06 11.56 -1.91
CA PRO A 9 2.90 10.39 -1.72
C PRO A 9 2.33 9.13 -2.39
N SER A 10 1.03 9.10 -2.72
CA SER A 10 0.42 8.00 -3.48
C SER A 10 0.87 8.01 -4.95
N ASP A 11 1.15 9.20 -5.50
CA ASP A 11 1.61 9.39 -6.88
C ASP A 11 3.14 9.35 -6.97
N ALA A 12 3.83 9.91 -5.97
CA ALA A 12 5.30 10.01 -5.93
C ALA A 12 6.02 8.67 -5.71
N TRP A 13 5.33 7.65 -5.19
CA TRP A 13 5.88 6.29 -5.06
C TRP A 13 6.39 5.73 -6.40
N SER A 14 5.74 6.09 -7.51
CA SER A 14 6.10 5.67 -8.87
C SER A 14 7.46 6.19 -9.34
N SER A 15 7.91 7.33 -8.80
CA SER A 15 9.00 8.13 -9.37
C SER A 15 10.27 8.13 -8.52
N HIS A 16 10.23 7.63 -7.28
CA HIS A 16 11.37 7.67 -6.36
C HIS A 16 11.72 6.29 -5.77
N CYS A 17 13.03 6.03 -5.69
CA CYS A 17 13.68 4.95 -4.93
C CYS A 17 13.78 3.54 -5.53
N GLY A 18 13.49 3.33 -6.82
CA GLY A 18 13.76 2.05 -7.49
C GLY A 18 12.92 0.88 -6.97
N ALA A 19 11.70 1.17 -6.50
CA ALA A 19 10.73 0.14 -6.14
C ALA A 19 10.40 -0.74 -7.38
N PRO A 20 10.35 -2.08 -7.25
CA PRO A 20 9.88 -2.95 -8.31
C PRO A 20 8.50 -2.52 -8.84
N PRO A 21 8.24 -2.61 -10.16
CA PRO A 21 6.93 -2.27 -10.74
C PRO A 21 5.76 -3.00 -10.06
N SER A 22 5.98 -4.25 -9.64
CA SER A 22 4.98 -5.05 -8.91
C SER A 22 4.55 -4.46 -7.56
N LEU A 23 5.30 -3.52 -6.99
CA LEU A 23 4.97 -2.83 -5.74
C LEU A 23 4.32 -1.46 -5.93
N GLN A 24 4.16 -0.98 -7.16
CA GLN A 24 3.66 0.40 -7.38
C GLN A 24 2.23 0.59 -6.89
N ALA A 25 1.31 -0.28 -7.28
CA ALA A 25 -0.08 -0.22 -6.82
C ALA A 25 -0.20 -0.38 -5.30
N LEU A 26 0.62 -1.28 -4.72
CA LEU A 26 0.67 -1.47 -3.28
C LEU A 26 1.18 -0.22 -2.56
N GLY A 27 2.28 0.38 -3.02
CA GLY A 27 2.82 1.61 -2.43
C GLY A 27 1.85 2.78 -2.51
N ALA A 28 1.22 2.97 -3.68
CA ALA A 28 0.17 3.96 -3.85
C ALA A 28 -1.01 3.72 -2.88
N PHE A 29 -1.43 2.46 -2.71
CA PHE A 29 -2.48 2.10 -1.76
C PHE A 29 -2.08 2.43 -0.32
N LEU A 30 -0.85 2.10 0.10
CA LEU A 30 -0.38 2.39 1.45
C LEU A 30 -0.30 3.90 1.72
N ASN A 31 -0.01 4.71 0.70
CA ASN A 31 0.07 6.17 0.78
C ASN A 31 -1.19 6.90 0.29
N SER A 32 -2.31 6.18 0.07
CA SER A 32 -3.62 6.81 -0.15
C SER A 32 -4.13 7.54 1.11
N VAL A 33 -3.42 7.39 2.23
CA VAL A 33 -3.45 8.30 3.37
C VAL A 33 -2.09 9.01 3.48
N ASP A 34 -2.15 10.33 3.52
CA ASP A 34 -1.02 11.19 3.83
C ASP A 34 -1.19 11.71 5.26
N GLU A 35 -0.24 11.39 6.14
CA GLU A 35 -0.25 11.78 7.56
C GLU A 35 0.71 12.94 7.85
N ARG A 36 1.30 13.55 6.80
CA ARG A 36 2.30 14.61 6.96
C ARG A 36 1.67 15.86 7.59
N THR A 37 2.33 16.40 8.61
CA THR A 37 1.90 17.62 9.34
C THR A 37 2.96 18.72 9.42
N PHE A 38 4.06 18.60 8.68
CA PHE A 38 5.15 19.57 8.66
C PHE A 38 5.22 20.36 7.35
N GLY A 39 5.84 21.54 7.41
CA GLY A 39 6.05 22.40 6.23
C GLY A 39 4.72 22.83 5.61
N VAL A 40 4.57 22.58 4.31
CA VAL A 40 3.34 22.88 3.54
C VAL A 40 2.37 21.70 3.49
N TYR A 41 2.76 20.54 4.02
CA TYR A 41 1.95 19.33 3.92
C TYR A 41 0.85 19.32 4.98
N GLN A 42 -0.31 18.81 4.59
CA GLN A 42 -1.48 18.67 5.43
C GLN A 42 -2.01 17.24 5.30
N PRO A 43 -2.56 16.64 6.37
CA PRO A 43 -3.13 15.31 6.29
C PRO A 43 -4.22 15.21 5.24
N ARG A 44 -4.24 14.09 4.52
CA ARG A 44 -5.19 13.83 3.44
C ARG A 44 -5.59 12.36 3.41
N GLU A 45 -6.86 12.12 3.16
CA GLU A 45 -7.44 10.80 2.91
C GLU A 45 -7.99 10.75 1.48
N GLU A 46 -7.45 9.87 0.64
CA GLU A 46 -7.96 9.64 -0.72
C GLU A 46 -9.14 8.66 -0.76
N LEU A 47 -9.23 7.75 0.21
CA LEU A 47 -10.29 6.75 0.34
C LEU A 47 -11.32 7.22 1.38
N ALA A 48 -11.87 8.42 1.17
CA ALA A 48 -12.74 9.08 2.15
C ALA A 48 -14.16 8.49 2.20
N ASP A 49 -14.61 7.90 1.10
CA ASP A 49 -15.94 7.34 0.90
C ASP A 49 -15.91 6.23 -0.18
N PRO A 50 -17.00 5.45 -0.36
CA PRO A 50 -17.02 4.36 -1.34
C PRO A 50 -16.81 4.81 -2.80
N GLU A 51 -17.26 6.02 -3.16
CA GLU A 51 -17.08 6.57 -4.51
C GLU A 51 -15.61 6.91 -4.77
N ALA A 52 -14.93 7.49 -3.78
CA ALA A 52 -13.51 7.78 -3.81
C ALA A 52 -12.69 6.49 -3.95
N LEU A 53 -13.05 5.42 -3.23
CA LEU A 53 -12.43 4.10 -3.40
C LEU A 53 -12.63 3.56 -4.82
N SER A 54 -13.86 3.59 -5.33
CA SER A 54 -14.17 3.14 -6.69
C SER A 54 -13.33 3.87 -7.76
N ARG A 55 -13.30 5.22 -7.69
CA ARG A 55 -12.48 6.05 -8.58
C ARG A 55 -10.99 5.77 -8.43
N TRP A 56 -10.51 5.58 -7.20
CA TRP A 56 -9.10 5.29 -6.92
C TRP A 56 -8.64 3.97 -7.55
N LEU A 57 -9.47 2.92 -7.45
CA LEU A 57 -9.20 1.61 -8.04
C LEU A 57 -9.26 1.65 -9.57
N ALA A 58 -10.26 2.33 -10.14
CA ALA A 58 -10.43 2.48 -11.59
C ALA A 58 -9.27 3.26 -12.22
N ALA A 59 -8.86 4.37 -11.62
CA ALA A 59 -7.73 5.18 -12.09
C ALA A 59 -6.39 4.41 -12.14
N ARG A 60 -6.29 3.29 -11.41
CA ARG A 60 -5.11 2.43 -11.35
C ARG A 60 -5.30 1.09 -12.06
N GLY A 61 -6.41 0.91 -12.78
CA GLY A 61 -6.72 -0.31 -13.53
C GLY A 61 -6.91 -1.55 -12.65
N LEU A 62 -7.21 -1.38 -11.36
CA LEU A 62 -7.39 -2.50 -10.42
C LEU A 62 -8.82 -3.06 -10.42
N ALA A 63 -9.79 -2.23 -10.81
CA ALA A 63 -11.20 -2.56 -10.97
C ALA A 63 -11.77 -1.76 -12.16
N PRO A 64 -12.86 -2.21 -12.80
CA PRO A 64 -13.55 -1.42 -13.82
C PRO A 64 -14.18 -0.16 -13.20
N GLU A 65 -14.34 0.88 -14.03
CA GLU A 65 -15.09 2.07 -13.65
C GLU A 65 -16.55 1.70 -13.31
N GLY A 66 -17.07 2.24 -12.20
CA GLY A 66 -18.42 1.93 -11.73
C GLY A 66 -18.55 0.58 -11.01
N ALA A 67 -17.44 -0.08 -10.66
CA ALA A 67 -17.46 -1.27 -9.81
C ALA A 67 -18.30 -1.02 -8.53
N PRO A 68 -19.27 -1.89 -8.20
CA PRO A 68 -20.08 -1.75 -7.00
C PRO A 68 -19.20 -1.64 -5.76
N THR A 69 -19.27 -0.51 -5.08
CA THR A 69 -18.45 -0.19 -3.92
C THR A 69 -19.35 0.40 -2.85
N GLY A 70 -19.44 -0.27 -1.70
CA GLY A 70 -20.19 0.21 -0.54
C GLY A 70 -19.31 0.40 0.69
N GLU A 71 -19.96 0.64 1.82
CA GLU A 71 -19.30 0.85 3.11
C GLU A 71 -18.48 -0.36 3.56
N THR A 72 -18.91 -1.58 3.23
CA THR A 72 -18.18 -2.81 3.56
C THR A 72 -16.85 -2.87 2.83
N GLU A 73 -16.85 -2.62 1.52
CA GLU A 73 -15.63 -2.60 0.71
C GLU A 73 -14.66 -1.49 1.15
N LEU A 74 -15.20 -0.33 1.50
CA LEU A 74 -14.41 0.77 2.06
C LEU A 74 -13.77 0.37 3.40
N ALA A 75 -14.55 -0.18 4.32
CA ALA A 75 -14.03 -0.63 5.61
C ALA A 75 -12.94 -1.69 5.45
N ASP A 76 -13.09 -2.62 4.50
CA ASP A 76 -12.08 -3.64 4.19
C ASP A 76 -10.80 -3.03 3.62
N ALA A 77 -10.93 -2.07 2.70
CA ALA A 77 -9.79 -1.34 2.15
C ALA A 77 -9.02 -0.59 3.25
N LEU A 78 -9.72 0.14 4.12
CA LEU A 78 -9.10 0.89 5.21
C LEU A 78 -8.40 -0.03 6.22
N ARG A 79 -9.03 -1.15 6.60
CA ARG A 79 -8.44 -2.16 7.50
C ARG A 79 -7.20 -2.82 6.89
N LEU A 80 -7.28 -3.24 5.62
CA LEU A 80 -6.15 -3.81 4.90
C LEU A 80 -4.98 -2.82 4.84
N ARG A 81 -5.27 -1.55 4.48
CA ARG A 81 -4.27 -0.49 4.42
C ARG A 81 -3.61 -0.26 5.78
N ALA A 82 -4.39 -0.16 6.85
CA ALA A 82 -3.87 0.03 8.20
C ALA A 82 -2.95 -1.12 8.65
N ALA A 83 -3.36 -2.37 8.42
CA ALA A 83 -2.58 -3.55 8.76
C ALA A 83 -1.25 -3.62 7.98
N LEU A 84 -1.29 -3.36 6.66
CA LEU A 84 -0.08 -3.37 5.82
C LEU A 84 0.85 -2.18 6.15
N ARG A 85 0.31 -1.00 6.47
CA ARG A 85 1.11 0.13 6.99
C ARG A 85 1.79 -0.22 8.31
N GLY A 86 1.08 -0.89 9.23
CA GLY A 86 1.65 -1.41 10.48
C GLY A 86 2.78 -2.40 10.25
N ALA A 87 2.60 -3.35 9.33
CA ALA A 87 3.65 -4.29 8.94
C ALA A 87 4.86 -3.59 8.28
N ALA A 88 4.64 -2.56 7.45
CA ALA A 88 5.73 -1.76 6.89
C ALA A 88 6.49 -0.95 7.95
N ALA A 89 5.81 -0.45 8.99
CA ALA A 89 6.46 0.21 10.12
C ALA A 89 7.37 -0.75 10.92
N ALA A 90 6.98 -2.03 11.02
CA ALA A 90 7.77 -3.06 11.69
C ALA A 90 9.07 -3.44 10.94
N ASN A 91 9.19 -3.11 9.64
CA ASN A 91 10.42 -3.35 8.85
C ASN A 91 11.58 -2.38 9.19
N GLN A 92 11.40 -1.51 10.18
CA GLN A 92 12.46 -0.66 10.70
C GLN A 92 13.46 -1.45 11.57
N ARG A 93 14.72 -0.99 11.64
CA ARG A 93 15.77 -1.62 12.49
C ARG A 93 15.39 -1.69 13.97
N THR A 94 14.57 -0.75 14.39
CA THR A 94 13.92 -0.78 15.70
C THR A 94 12.45 -0.99 15.42
N PRO A 95 11.98 -2.26 15.39
CA PRO A 95 10.59 -2.55 15.10
C PRO A 95 9.71 -1.84 16.11
N GLN A 96 8.71 -1.09 15.62
CA GLN A 96 7.60 -0.68 16.47
C GLN A 96 6.67 -1.89 16.64
N PRO A 97 6.10 -2.11 17.84
CA PRO A 97 5.09 -3.15 18.02
C PRO A 97 3.94 -2.88 17.04
N PRO A 98 3.42 -3.92 16.36
CA PRO A 98 2.29 -3.75 15.47
C PRO A 98 1.08 -3.18 16.24
N PRO A 99 0.19 -2.42 15.58
CA PRO A 99 -1.06 -1.98 16.19
C PRO A 99 -1.84 -3.18 16.77
N ARG A 100 -2.48 -3.02 17.93
CA ARG A 100 -3.19 -4.11 18.65
C ARG A 100 -4.40 -4.67 17.87
N ASP A 101 -4.85 -3.91 16.89
CA ASP A 101 -5.96 -4.12 15.97
C ASP A 101 -5.51 -4.69 14.61
N ALA A 102 -4.24 -5.09 14.46
CA ALA A 102 -3.68 -5.69 13.24
C ALA A 102 -4.25 -7.10 12.90
N VAL A 103 -5.26 -7.58 13.63
CA VAL A 103 -5.92 -8.85 13.32
C VAL A 103 -6.90 -8.62 12.18
N LEU A 104 -6.46 -8.93 10.97
CA LEU A 104 -7.27 -8.91 9.75
C LEU A 104 -8.27 -10.08 9.65
N GLY A 105 -8.49 -10.89 10.69
CA GLY A 105 -9.21 -12.19 10.60
C GLY A 105 -10.41 -12.18 9.65
N ASP A 106 -11.41 -11.35 9.94
CA ASP A 106 -12.63 -11.27 9.12
C ASP A 106 -12.40 -10.67 7.72
N VAL A 107 -11.40 -9.78 7.56
CA VAL A 107 -11.05 -9.18 6.26
C VAL A 107 -10.33 -10.21 5.39
N ALA A 108 -9.43 -11.02 5.98
CA ALA A 108 -8.67 -12.04 5.29
C ALA A 108 -9.58 -13.08 4.64
N ASP A 109 -10.66 -13.45 5.31
CA ASP A 109 -11.67 -14.39 4.77
C ASP A 109 -12.38 -13.85 3.51
N ARG A 110 -12.53 -12.53 3.38
CA ARG A 110 -13.12 -11.87 2.20
C ARG A 110 -12.11 -11.61 1.07
N LEU A 111 -10.82 -11.70 1.36
CA LEU A 111 -9.72 -11.53 0.40
C LEU A 111 -9.16 -12.89 -0.05
N ALA A 112 -10.06 -13.80 -0.43
CA ALA A 112 -9.69 -15.15 -0.83
C ALA A 112 -8.77 -15.15 -2.06
N LEU A 113 -7.60 -15.77 -1.91
CA LEU A 113 -6.63 -15.97 -2.98
C LEU A 113 -6.55 -17.46 -3.34
N ARG A 114 -6.31 -17.75 -4.62
CA ARG A 114 -5.98 -19.08 -5.12
C ARG A 114 -4.65 -19.04 -5.86
N VAL A 115 -3.99 -20.19 -5.90
CA VAL A 115 -2.81 -20.40 -6.74
C VAL A 115 -3.27 -20.61 -8.18
N ARG A 116 -2.78 -19.78 -9.10
CA ARG A 116 -2.89 -20.00 -10.55
C ARG A 116 -1.59 -20.60 -11.05
N VAL A 117 -1.70 -21.68 -11.81
CA VAL A 117 -0.60 -22.28 -12.56
C VAL A 117 -0.85 -22.04 -14.04
N SER A 118 0.09 -21.39 -14.72
CA SER A 118 0.06 -21.15 -16.17
C SER A 118 1.43 -21.46 -16.79
N PRO A 119 1.56 -21.49 -18.13
CA PRO A 119 2.85 -21.66 -18.79
C PRO A 119 3.89 -20.59 -18.40
N ASP A 120 3.43 -19.40 -18.01
CA ASP A 120 4.27 -18.27 -17.58
C ASP A 120 4.75 -18.40 -16.12
N GLY A 121 4.22 -19.36 -15.35
CA GLY A 121 4.64 -19.64 -13.98
C GLY A 121 3.50 -19.89 -13.00
N VAL A 122 3.82 -19.73 -11.72
CA VAL A 122 2.89 -19.89 -10.59
C VAL A 122 2.68 -18.54 -9.93
N ASP A 123 1.42 -18.15 -9.74
CA ASP A 123 1.04 -16.84 -9.21
C ASP A 123 -0.17 -16.94 -8.27
N LEU A 124 -0.47 -15.87 -7.56
CA LEU A 124 -1.67 -15.72 -6.74
C LEU A 124 -2.70 -14.87 -7.47
N GLU A 125 -3.96 -15.30 -7.47
CA GLU A 125 -5.06 -14.51 -8.02
C GLU A 125 -6.30 -14.58 -7.13
N PRO A 126 -7.22 -13.60 -7.23
CA PRO A 126 -8.47 -13.62 -6.47
C PRO A 126 -9.30 -14.86 -6.76
N ALA A 127 -9.86 -15.47 -5.71
CA ALA A 127 -10.64 -16.71 -5.78
C ALA A 127 -12.16 -16.49 -5.75
N GLY A 128 -12.63 -15.24 -5.80
CA GLY A 128 -14.04 -14.88 -5.75
C GLY A 128 -14.26 -13.43 -5.30
N GLY A 129 -15.50 -13.12 -4.93
CA GLY A 129 -15.90 -11.78 -4.49
C GLY A 129 -16.17 -10.80 -5.64
N GLY A 130 -16.73 -9.64 -5.30
CA GLY A 130 -16.93 -8.53 -6.23
C GLY A 130 -15.61 -7.91 -6.68
N GLU A 131 -15.66 -7.03 -7.67
CA GLU A 131 -14.50 -6.43 -8.33
C GLU A 131 -13.57 -5.71 -7.34
N VAL A 132 -14.15 -5.04 -6.34
CA VAL A 132 -13.38 -4.35 -5.29
C VAL A 132 -12.66 -5.35 -4.38
N ALA A 133 -13.34 -6.40 -3.91
CA ALA A 133 -12.71 -7.45 -3.10
C ALA A 133 -11.57 -8.13 -3.86
N GLN A 134 -11.74 -8.38 -5.16
CA GLN A 134 -10.68 -8.91 -6.01
C GLN A 134 -9.50 -7.94 -6.14
N ALA A 135 -9.76 -6.63 -6.27
CA ALA A 135 -8.72 -5.62 -6.32
C ALA A 135 -7.91 -5.55 -5.02
N LEU A 136 -8.59 -5.59 -3.86
CA LEU A 136 -7.95 -5.65 -2.54
C LEU A 136 -7.15 -6.96 -2.37
N ALA A 137 -7.67 -8.09 -2.87
CA ALA A 137 -6.96 -9.36 -2.85
C ALA A 137 -5.67 -9.31 -3.70
N ARG A 138 -5.68 -8.64 -4.86
CA ARG A 138 -4.46 -8.41 -5.66
C ARG A 138 -3.41 -7.57 -4.92
N LEU A 139 -3.84 -6.54 -4.18
CA LEU A 139 -2.93 -5.75 -3.33
C LEU A 139 -2.34 -6.60 -2.19
N ALA A 140 -3.15 -7.46 -1.57
CA ALA A 140 -2.67 -8.41 -0.55
C ALA A 140 -1.70 -9.44 -1.15
N ALA A 141 -2.00 -9.98 -2.34
CA ALA A 141 -1.11 -10.89 -3.07
C ALA A 141 0.24 -10.24 -3.38
N ALA A 142 0.27 -8.96 -3.78
CA ALA A 142 1.51 -8.22 -3.99
C ALA A 142 2.37 -8.17 -2.72
N ALA A 143 1.76 -7.97 -1.55
CA ALA A 143 2.47 -8.00 -0.27
C ALA A 143 3.01 -9.41 0.08
N VAL A 144 2.24 -10.46 -0.19
CA VAL A 144 2.65 -11.87 -0.01
C VAL A 144 3.85 -12.20 -0.91
N LEU A 145 3.77 -11.89 -2.21
CA LEU A 145 4.83 -12.14 -3.17
C LEU A 145 6.09 -11.33 -2.83
N ALA A 146 5.94 -10.08 -2.40
CA ALA A 146 7.04 -9.26 -1.92
C ALA A 146 7.72 -9.82 -0.67
N THR A 147 6.95 -10.46 0.21
CA THR A 147 7.49 -11.16 1.37
C THR A 147 8.28 -12.38 0.93
N ALA A 148 7.72 -13.20 0.05
CA ALA A 148 8.35 -14.42 -0.46
C ALA A 148 9.67 -14.13 -1.21
N ASN A 149 9.74 -13.03 -1.97
CA ASN A 149 10.95 -12.64 -2.71
C ASN A 149 11.89 -11.69 -1.94
N GLY A 150 11.59 -11.39 -0.68
CA GLY A 150 12.42 -10.56 0.20
C GLY A 150 12.41 -9.05 -0.07
N THR A 151 11.59 -8.55 -0.99
CA THR A 151 11.45 -7.11 -1.26
C THR A 151 10.59 -6.39 -0.23
N TRP A 152 9.70 -7.09 0.49
CA TRP A 152 8.87 -6.51 1.55
C TRP A 152 9.69 -5.81 2.63
N GLN A 153 10.83 -6.39 3.03
CA GLN A 153 11.72 -5.82 4.05
C GLN A 153 12.29 -4.43 3.70
N ARG A 154 12.16 -4.02 2.43
CA ARG A 154 12.54 -2.68 1.97
C ARG A 154 11.35 -1.71 1.97
N VAL A 155 10.11 -2.19 2.06
CA VAL A 155 8.93 -1.34 2.26
C VAL A 155 8.90 -0.90 3.72
N LYS A 156 9.09 0.39 3.98
CA LYS A 156 9.27 0.95 5.31
C LYS A 156 8.38 2.16 5.51
N MET A 157 8.02 2.46 6.76
CA MET A 157 7.38 3.73 7.12
C MET A 157 8.44 4.75 7.55
N CYS A 158 8.36 6.00 7.08
CA CYS A 158 9.25 7.08 7.50
C CYS A 158 9.27 7.20 9.03
N ALA A 159 10.47 7.30 9.60
CA ALA A 159 10.65 7.34 11.06
C ALA A 159 10.25 8.69 11.69
N ALA A 160 10.00 9.72 10.88
CA ALA A 160 9.56 11.03 11.38
C ALA A 160 8.08 10.94 11.81
N PRO A 161 7.76 11.27 13.08
CA PRO A 161 6.43 11.05 13.65
C PRO A 161 5.34 11.91 12.98
N ASP A 162 5.75 13.04 12.41
CA ASP A 162 4.96 14.00 11.64
C ASP A 162 4.96 13.70 10.13
N CYS A 163 5.57 12.60 9.67
CA CYS A 163 5.63 12.21 8.25
C CYS A 163 4.88 10.91 7.95
N ARG A 164 5.37 9.80 8.51
CA ARG A 164 4.78 8.45 8.37
C ARG A 164 4.47 7.98 6.93
N VAL A 165 5.02 8.61 5.89
CA VAL A 165 4.93 8.14 4.51
C VAL A 165 5.60 6.77 4.39
N VAL A 166 4.93 5.82 3.73
CA VAL A 166 5.57 4.54 3.39
C VAL A 166 6.47 4.79 2.19
N PHE A 167 7.69 4.24 2.20
CA PHE A 167 8.67 4.34 1.11
C PHE A 167 9.35 2.98 0.85
N TYR A 168 9.98 2.85 -0.31
CA TYR A 168 10.85 1.72 -0.62
C TYR A 168 12.32 2.09 -0.38
N ASP A 169 13.01 1.32 0.45
CA ASP A 169 14.45 1.49 0.72
C ASP A 169 15.27 0.85 -0.40
N GLY A 170 15.51 1.63 -1.46
CA GLY A 170 16.40 1.27 -2.57
C GLY A 170 17.89 1.34 -2.21
N SER A 171 18.26 1.78 -1.00
CA SER A 171 19.67 1.91 -0.63
C SER A 171 20.38 0.54 -0.58
N LYS A 172 21.68 0.54 -0.91
CA LYS A 172 22.53 -0.65 -0.82
C LYS A 172 22.57 -1.26 0.59
N PRO A 173 22.78 -0.48 1.69
CA PRO A 173 22.84 -1.04 3.04
C PRO A 173 21.48 -1.38 3.65
N ARG A 174 20.36 -1.05 2.98
CA ARG A 174 18.98 -1.22 3.50
C ARG A 174 18.77 -0.54 4.85
N THR A 175 19.47 0.58 5.06
CA THR A 175 19.45 1.36 6.32
C THR A 175 18.57 2.59 6.24
N GLY A 176 17.85 2.81 5.13
CA GLY A 176 16.96 3.95 4.97
C GLY A 176 15.95 4.01 6.11
N ARG A 177 15.89 5.17 6.77
CA ARG A 177 14.93 5.48 7.85
C ARG A 177 13.92 6.56 7.45
N TRP A 178 14.28 7.37 6.46
CA TRP A 178 13.56 8.57 6.05
C TRP A 178 13.17 8.43 4.58
N CYS A 179 11.96 8.86 4.24
CA CYS A 179 11.46 8.78 2.86
C CYS A 179 12.14 9.80 1.93
N ALA A 180 12.61 10.93 2.47
CA ALA A 180 13.38 11.94 1.75
C ALA A 180 14.36 12.61 2.71
N THR A 181 15.66 12.38 2.52
CA THR A 181 16.74 12.83 3.42
C THR A 181 16.86 14.35 3.58
N ALA A 182 16.30 15.13 2.65
CA ALA A 182 16.32 16.60 2.70
C ALA A 182 15.15 17.21 3.48
N VAL A 183 14.13 16.40 3.80
CA VAL A 183 12.84 16.86 4.32
C VAL A 183 12.50 16.19 5.66
N CYS A 184 12.99 14.97 5.89
CA CYS A 184 12.81 14.18 7.11
C CYS A 184 14.16 13.76 7.67
#